data_AF-E9FE74-F1
#
_entry.id   AF-E9FE74-F1
#
_cell.length_a   1.000
_cell.length_b   1.000
_cell.length_c   1.000
_cell.angle_alpha   90.00
_cell.angle_beta   90.00
_cell.angle_gamma   90.00
#
_symmetry.space_group_name_H-M   'P 1'
#
loop_
_entity.id
_entity.type
_entity.pdbx_description
1 polymer ?
#
loop_
_entity_poly.entity_id
_entity_poly.type
_entity_poly.pdbx_seq_one_letter_code
_entity_poly.pdbx_strand_id
1 'polypeptide(L)'
;MTRRSNAISGYGKSLLQPYLRQQKQLWVPRDPLFAMYKIMFPNEIEMRKRMFRRKKGQFLVPGPNYQWCIDGHDKLKAYGFEIYAAIDAYSRNIIWFYVGHSATTALSVLKQYLAACGAYGIRPWYLQADRGSETPLVAAAHWNFALAADGRVEWNGRAFKQGKRLKDSYKAAPSTKNVKIEKWWESMLHISSRQWVDYFGELARDGDFDGDMLEDQIAIYAVYEDILRQELFDFVEAWNLHRIRLQKNRPHVVHGQPWMNYHYPDPDKACNWGIPIDHSALAELERPLADIDINTCLEPETKDWCRQVLVEMGFDDVALGTQHEPDKLRPFKRFYLGLRDRIIQHIESGQRPLLAFRKAPTGGIAEYEALYEQANQAFYYELGDAEPTEQPLVELGYEDEEGNDIEGISDDEGAEISDEEPE
;
A
#
# COMPACT_ATOMS: atom_id res chain seq x y z
N MET A 1 -22.78 21.91 -16.01
CA MET A 1 -21.38 22.33 -16.22
C MET A 1 -20.52 21.60 -15.21
N THR A 2 -19.61 20.75 -15.68
CA THR A 2 -18.79 19.82 -14.90
C THR A 2 -17.81 20.52 -13.95
N ARG A 3 -17.74 20.01 -12.70
CA ARG A 3 -16.71 20.22 -11.66
C ARG A 3 -15.47 20.98 -12.14
N ARG A 4 -15.15 22.13 -11.53
CA ARG A 4 -13.75 22.60 -11.45
C ARG A 4 -13.16 22.09 -10.13
N SER A 5 -12.88 20.79 -10.06
CA SER A 5 -11.89 20.31 -9.09
C SER A 5 -10.53 20.80 -9.58
N ASN A 6 -9.75 21.41 -8.69
CA ASN A 6 -8.38 21.80 -8.99
C ASN A 6 -7.44 20.59 -9.15
N ALA A 7 -7.93 19.35 -8.96
CA ALA A 7 -7.16 18.12 -9.17
C ALA A 7 -6.46 18.07 -10.53
N ILE A 8 -7.08 18.60 -11.59
CA ILE A 8 -6.47 18.57 -12.94
C ILE A 8 -5.41 19.67 -13.17
N SER A 9 -5.27 20.64 -12.26
CA SER A 9 -4.37 21.79 -12.43
C SER A 9 -2.91 21.37 -12.62
N GLY A 10 -2.47 20.27 -12.00
CA GLY A 10 -1.12 19.71 -12.22
C GLY A 10 -1.00 18.75 -13.41
N TYR A 11 -2.11 18.29 -14.01
CA TYR A 11 -2.12 17.15 -14.95
C TYR A 11 -1.49 17.50 -16.29
N GLY A 12 -0.48 16.72 -16.70
CA GLY A 12 0.16 16.84 -18.03
C GLY A 12 -0.73 16.35 -19.17
N LYS A 13 -0.32 16.64 -20.42
CA LYS A 13 -0.99 16.16 -21.65
C LYS A 13 -1.30 14.65 -21.62
N SER A 14 -0.47 13.85 -20.97
CA SER A 14 -0.61 12.39 -20.86
C SER A 14 -1.54 11.91 -19.73
N LEU A 15 -1.82 12.74 -18.72
CA LEU A 15 -2.64 12.38 -17.56
C LEU A 15 -4.04 12.99 -17.63
N LEU A 16 -4.17 14.18 -18.22
CA LEU A 16 -5.43 14.92 -18.32
C LEU A 16 -6.48 14.17 -19.17
N GLN A 17 -6.06 13.58 -20.29
CA GLN A 17 -6.99 12.85 -21.16
C GLN A 17 -7.51 11.54 -20.52
N PRO A 18 -6.66 10.66 -19.93
CA PRO A 18 -7.14 9.52 -19.15
C PRO A 18 -8.13 9.91 -18.04
N TYR A 19 -7.80 10.92 -17.24
CA TYR A 19 -8.67 11.43 -16.18
C TYR A 19 -10.05 11.82 -16.70
N LEU A 20 -10.14 12.66 -17.74
CA LEU A 20 -11.43 13.07 -18.29
C LEU A 20 -12.24 11.91 -18.88
N ARG A 21 -11.57 10.95 -19.50
CA ARG A 21 -12.23 9.79 -20.09
C ARG A 21 -12.83 8.86 -19.03
N GLN A 22 -12.10 8.57 -17.96
CA GLN A 22 -12.57 7.64 -16.93
C GLN A 22 -13.43 8.33 -15.89
N GLN A 23 -12.88 9.36 -15.25
CA GLN A 23 -13.50 10.00 -14.09
C GLN A 23 -14.61 10.99 -14.43
N LYS A 24 -14.71 11.39 -15.70
CA LYS A 24 -15.77 12.30 -16.17
C LYS A 24 -16.56 11.72 -17.34
N GLN A 25 -16.21 10.54 -17.84
CA GLN A 25 -16.82 9.91 -19.02
C GLN A 25 -16.84 10.82 -20.26
N LEU A 26 -15.88 11.75 -20.36
CA LEU A 26 -15.78 12.72 -21.45
C LEU A 26 -14.74 12.31 -22.49
N TRP A 27 -15.20 12.10 -23.72
CA TRP A 27 -14.36 11.75 -24.87
C TRP A 27 -13.86 12.99 -25.61
N VAL A 28 -12.77 13.57 -25.10
CA VAL A 28 -12.17 14.77 -25.71
C VAL A 28 -10.88 14.42 -26.47
N PRO A 29 -10.71 14.90 -27.72
CA PRO A 29 -9.45 14.79 -28.44
C PRO A 29 -8.31 15.50 -27.68
N ARG A 30 -7.16 14.82 -27.61
CA ARG A 30 -6.02 15.22 -26.76
C ARG A 30 -5.45 16.61 -27.09
N ASP A 31 -5.37 16.96 -28.37
CA ASP A 31 -4.70 18.19 -28.80
C ASP A 31 -5.54 19.45 -28.53
N PRO A 32 -6.85 19.49 -28.88
CA PRO A 32 -7.76 20.56 -28.45
C PRO A 32 -7.86 20.69 -26.93
N LEU A 33 -7.99 19.56 -26.22
CA LEU A 33 -8.03 19.54 -24.76
C LEU A 33 -6.80 20.22 -24.15
N PHE A 34 -5.61 19.87 -24.65
CA PHE A 34 -4.37 20.44 -24.12
C PHE A 34 -4.18 21.89 -24.55
N ALA A 35 -4.65 22.30 -25.74
CA ALA A 35 -4.65 23.70 -26.15
C ALA A 35 -5.47 24.57 -25.19
N MET A 36 -6.68 24.12 -24.84
CA MET A 36 -7.54 24.79 -23.86
C MET A 36 -6.89 24.83 -22.47
N TYR A 37 -6.36 23.70 -22.03
CA TYR A 37 -5.69 23.60 -20.73
C TYR A 37 -4.47 24.53 -20.62
N LYS A 38 -3.72 24.76 -21.70
CA LYS A 38 -2.62 25.75 -21.70
C LYS A 38 -3.07 27.18 -21.49
N ILE A 39 -4.25 27.53 -21.99
CA ILE A 39 -4.84 28.86 -21.83
C ILE A 39 -5.32 29.02 -20.39
N MET A 40 -5.90 27.97 -19.82
CA MET A 40 -6.46 27.99 -18.45
C MET A 40 -5.42 27.92 -17.34
N PHE A 41 -4.31 27.19 -17.55
CA PHE A 41 -3.29 26.88 -16.53
C PHE A 41 -1.85 27.15 -17.03
N PRO A 42 -1.51 28.41 -17.39
CA PRO A 42 -0.21 28.75 -17.95
C PRO A 42 0.95 28.60 -16.94
N ASN A 43 0.72 28.90 -15.67
CA ASN A 43 1.74 28.89 -14.61
C ASN A 43 2.17 27.45 -14.27
N GLU A 44 1.21 26.53 -14.25
CA GLU A 44 1.34 25.11 -13.94
C GLU A 44 2.17 24.39 -15.02
N ILE A 45 2.13 24.90 -16.27
CA ILE A 45 2.98 24.40 -17.36
C ILE A 45 4.42 24.85 -17.17
N GLU A 46 4.63 26.10 -16.77
CA GLU A 46 5.98 26.64 -16.57
C GLU A 46 6.69 25.93 -15.42
N MET A 47 5.99 25.69 -14.31
CA MET A 47 6.52 24.91 -13.18
C MET A 47 6.96 23.51 -13.61
N ARG A 48 6.17 22.80 -14.43
CA ARG A 48 6.54 21.47 -14.95
C ARG A 48 7.78 21.47 -15.83
N LYS A 49 7.96 22.47 -16.70
CA LYS A 49 9.14 22.56 -17.59
C LYS A 49 10.47 22.65 -16.80
N ARG A 50 10.46 23.30 -15.63
CA ARG A 50 11.66 23.47 -14.79
C ARG A 50 12.12 22.17 -14.14
N MET A 51 11.22 21.20 -13.90
CA MET A 51 11.49 20.00 -13.09
C MET A 51 12.04 18.80 -13.87
N PHE A 52 11.77 18.69 -15.18
CA PHE A 52 12.22 17.54 -16.00
C PHE A 52 13.73 17.51 -16.32
N ARG A 53 14.56 18.38 -15.73
CA ARG A 53 15.98 18.58 -16.07
C ARG A 53 17.01 17.69 -15.31
N ARG A 54 16.60 16.65 -14.58
CA ARG A 54 17.55 15.77 -13.84
C ARG A 54 18.07 14.58 -14.67
N LYS A 55 19.37 14.26 -14.54
CA LYS A 55 20.04 13.08 -15.14
C LYS A 55 19.56 11.79 -14.46
N LYS A 56 19.36 10.71 -15.23
CA LYS A 56 18.74 9.44 -14.78
C LYS A 56 19.74 8.29 -14.86
N GLY A 57 19.89 7.53 -13.78
CA GLY A 57 20.61 6.25 -13.74
C GLY A 57 19.85 5.10 -14.43
N GLN A 58 20.54 3.99 -14.67
CA GLN A 58 20.01 2.79 -15.31
C GLN A 58 19.43 1.85 -14.24
N PHE A 59 18.17 1.42 -14.41
CA PHE A 59 17.51 0.44 -13.51
C PHE A 59 16.84 -0.60 -14.41
N LEU A 60 17.35 -1.83 -14.40
CA LEU A 60 16.88 -2.93 -15.24
C LEU A 60 16.06 -3.91 -14.40
N VAL A 61 14.83 -4.18 -14.83
CA VAL A 61 13.90 -5.13 -14.21
C VAL A 61 13.40 -6.05 -15.33
N PRO A 62 13.43 -7.38 -15.16
CA PRO A 62 13.14 -8.33 -16.25
C PRO A 62 11.66 -8.42 -16.63
N GLY A 63 10.74 -7.93 -15.80
CA GLY A 63 9.31 -7.93 -16.09
C GLY A 63 8.47 -7.58 -14.87
N PRO A 64 7.13 -7.53 -15.01
CA PRO A 64 6.24 -7.22 -13.90
C PRO A 64 6.33 -8.27 -12.80
N ASN A 65 6.01 -7.87 -11.57
CA ASN A 65 6.08 -8.66 -10.35
C ASN A 65 7.48 -9.13 -9.96
N TYR A 66 8.53 -8.76 -10.70
CA TYR A 66 9.89 -9.07 -10.29
C TYR A 66 10.27 -8.30 -9.03
N GLN A 67 9.81 -7.05 -8.93
CA GLN A 67 10.06 -6.23 -7.76
C GLN A 67 8.92 -5.24 -7.53
N TRP A 68 8.27 -5.36 -6.37
CA TRP A 68 7.42 -4.30 -5.84
C TRP A 68 8.24 -3.45 -4.87
N CYS A 69 8.20 -2.14 -5.08
CA CYS A 69 8.81 -1.14 -4.22
C CYS A 69 7.71 -0.51 -3.36
N ILE A 70 7.85 -0.58 -2.04
CA ILE A 70 6.90 -0.01 -1.08
C ILE A 70 7.55 1.13 -0.31
N ASP A 71 6.76 2.14 0.06
CA ASP A 71 7.23 3.33 0.75
C ASP A 71 6.07 4.18 1.29
N GLY A 72 6.36 4.97 2.31
CA GLY A 72 5.46 5.98 2.88
C GLY A 72 5.75 7.38 2.33
N HIS A 73 4.79 8.30 2.47
CA HIS A 73 4.98 9.69 2.06
C HIS A 73 4.46 10.70 3.10
N ASP A 74 5.39 11.49 3.66
CA ASP A 74 5.13 12.28 4.87
C ASP A 74 4.63 13.71 4.64
N LYS A 75 4.45 14.18 3.40
CA LYS A 75 4.14 15.62 3.16
C LYS A 75 2.83 16.12 3.75
N LEU A 76 1.88 15.22 4.01
CA LEU A 76 0.61 15.56 4.64
C LEU A 76 0.50 15.05 6.09
N LYS A 77 1.54 14.36 6.59
CA LYS A 77 1.56 13.73 7.90
C LYS A 77 1.35 14.74 9.05
N ALA A 78 1.90 15.95 8.89
CA ALA A 78 1.71 17.03 9.86
C ALA A 78 0.25 17.47 10.02
N TYR A 79 -0.64 17.09 9.10
CA TYR A 79 -2.07 17.39 9.10
C TYR A 79 -2.92 16.12 9.34
N GLY A 80 -2.30 15.05 9.84
CA GLY A 80 -2.92 13.77 10.11
C GLY A 80 -2.86 12.78 8.93
N PHE A 81 -2.87 13.24 7.68
CA PHE A 81 -2.95 12.35 6.53
C PHE A 81 -1.61 11.71 6.19
N GLU A 82 -1.50 10.42 6.48
CA GLU A 82 -0.39 9.56 6.08
C GLU A 82 -0.73 8.77 4.82
N ILE A 83 0.26 8.60 3.94
CA ILE A 83 0.10 7.92 2.65
C ILE A 83 1.12 6.78 2.55
N TYR A 84 0.68 5.63 2.06
CA TYR A 84 1.56 4.51 1.72
C TYR A 84 1.23 3.98 0.32
N ALA A 85 2.22 3.44 -0.38
CA ALA A 85 1.98 2.84 -1.69
C ALA A 85 2.94 1.71 -2.02
N ALA A 86 2.54 0.92 -3.02
CA ALA A 86 3.44 0.02 -3.71
C ALA A 86 3.42 0.26 -5.21
N ILE A 87 4.60 0.23 -5.82
CA ILE A 87 4.77 0.34 -7.26
C ILE A 87 5.55 -0.86 -7.80
N ASP A 88 5.08 -1.43 -8.91
CA ASP A 88 5.85 -2.41 -9.65
C ASP A 88 6.99 -1.71 -10.42
N ALA A 89 8.22 -2.13 -10.18
CA ALA A 89 9.40 -1.42 -10.64
C ALA A 89 9.61 -1.50 -12.16
N TYR A 90 9.06 -2.52 -12.83
CA TYR A 90 9.09 -2.70 -14.28
C TYR A 90 8.07 -1.79 -14.98
N SER A 91 6.79 -2.06 -14.72
CA SER A 91 5.64 -1.44 -15.38
C SER A 91 5.37 -0.02 -14.91
N ARG A 92 5.75 0.30 -13.66
CA ARG A 92 5.36 1.51 -12.90
C ARG A 92 3.88 1.56 -12.55
N ASN A 93 3.20 0.41 -12.58
CA ASN A 93 1.83 0.28 -12.11
C ASN A 93 1.82 0.39 -10.58
N ILE A 94 0.93 1.21 -10.05
CA ILE A 94 0.66 1.27 -8.61
C ILE A 94 -0.19 0.04 -8.26
N ILE A 95 0.34 -0.80 -7.38
CA ILE A 95 -0.24 -2.08 -6.99
C ILE A 95 -1.30 -1.87 -5.91
N TRP A 96 -0.96 -1.11 -4.88
CA TRP A 96 -1.89 -0.59 -3.89
C TRP A 96 -1.51 0.83 -3.49
N PHE A 97 -2.50 1.54 -2.95
CA PHE A 97 -2.36 2.91 -2.47
C PHE A 97 -3.25 3.09 -1.24
N TYR A 98 -2.69 3.66 -0.18
CA TYR A 98 -3.35 3.89 1.10
C TYR A 98 -3.26 5.36 1.49
N VAL A 99 -4.36 5.87 2.02
CA VAL A 99 -4.45 7.21 2.63
C VAL A 99 -5.26 7.09 3.91
N GLY A 100 -4.67 7.46 5.03
CA GLY A 100 -5.32 7.41 6.34
C GLY A 100 -4.41 7.98 7.41
N HIS A 101 -4.40 7.37 8.59
CA HIS A 101 -3.67 7.88 9.76
C HIS A 101 -2.71 6.85 10.37
N SER A 102 -2.51 5.71 9.70
CA SER A 102 -1.71 4.58 10.20
C SER A 102 -0.67 4.07 9.21
N ALA A 103 -0.35 4.82 8.15
CA ALA A 103 0.61 4.39 7.12
C ALA A 103 2.03 4.14 7.68
N THR A 104 2.31 4.62 8.89
CA THR A 104 3.61 4.51 9.55
C THR A 104 3.67 3.39 10.58
N THR A 105 2.61 2.58 10.72
CA THR A 105 2.57 1.46 11.68
C THR A 105 2.79 0.11 11.00
N ALA A 106 3.52 -0.78 11.68
CA ALA A 106 3.87 -2.09 11.12
C ALA A 106 2.65 -2.96 10.84
N LEU A 107 1.63 -2.90 11.71
CA LEU A 107 0.38 -3.64 11.55
C LEU A 107 -0.41 -3.15 10.33
N SER A 108 -0.45 -1.83 10.10
CA SER A 108 -1.15 -1.26 8.95
C SER A 108 -0.47 -1.63 7.64
N VAL A 109 0.85 -1.46 7.54
CA VAL A 109 1.60 -1.82 6.33
C VAL A 109 1.52 -3.32 6.04
N LEU A 110 1.56 -4.17 7.08
CA LEU A 110 1.31 -5.61 6.93
C LEU A 110 -0.10 -5.88 6.37
N LYS A 111 -1.15 -5.32 6.99
CA LYS A 111 -2.54 -5.53 6.55
C LYS A 111 -2.77 -5.07 5.11
N GLN A 112 -2.20 -3.93 4.73
CA GLN A 112 -2.23 -3.44 3.34
C GLN A 112 -1.56 -4.42 2.35
N TYR A 113 -0.37 -4.95 2.71
CA TYR A 113 0.35 -5.90 1.86
C TYR A 113 -0.37 -7.24 1.72
N LEU A 114 -0.93 -7.78 2.80
CA LEU A 114 -1.70 -9.02 2.78
C LEU A 114 -2.96 -8.85 1.92
N ALA A 115 -3.69 -7.76 2.09
CA ALA A 115 -4.85 -7.43 1.27
C ALA A 115 -4.49 -7.34 -0.23
N ALA A 116 -3.34 -6.74 -0.57
CA ALA A 116 -2.85 -6.71 -1.95
C ALA A 116 -2.53 -8.13 -2.45
N CYS A 117 -1.75 -8.93 -1.70
CA CYS A 117 -1.45 -10.30 -2.08
C CYS A 117 -2.71 -11.14 -2.29
N GLY A 118 -3.69 -11.04 -1.38
CA GLY A 118 -4.98 -11.71 -1.46
C GLY A 118 -5.78 -11.30 -2.70
N ALA A 119 -5.86 -9.99 -2.97
CA ALA A 119 -6.59 -9.47 -4.13
C ALA A 119 -5.99 -9.90 -5.48
N TYR A 120 -4.66 -9.96 -5.59
CA TYR A 120 -3.99 -10.40 -6.82
C TYR A 120 -3.75 -11.92 -6.87
N GLY A 121 -3.90 -12.65 -5.76
CA GLY A 121 -3.57 -14.07 -5.64
C GLY A 121 -2.08 -14.39 -5.80
N ILE A 122 -1.22 -13.37 -5.77
CA ILE A 122 0.22 -13.50 -6.00
C ILE A 122 1.02 -12.62 -5.06
N ARG A 123 2.27 -12.99 -4.85
CA ARG A 123 3.32 -12.12 -4.32
C ARG A 123 4.35 -11.79 -5.40
N PRO A 124 5.11 -10.69 -5.26
CA PRO A 124 6.23 -10.43 -6.15
C PRO A 124 7.38 -11.40 -5.88
N TRP A 125 8.32 -11.47 -6.81
CA TRP A 125 9.60 -12.14 -6.59
C TRP A 125 10.40 -11.39 -5.52
N TYR A 126 10.61 -10.08 -5.68
CA TYR A 126 11.19 -9.24 -4.63
C TYR A 126 10.19 -8.25 -4.06
N LEU A 127 10.10 -8.19 -2.74
CA LEU A 127 9.58 -7.01 -2.04
C LEU A 127 10.74 -6.12 -1.62
N GLN A 128 10.72 -4.84 -1.97
CA GLN A 128 11.72 -3.86 -1.56
C GLN A 128 11.07 -2.75 -0.75
N ALA A 129 11.62 -2.47 0.42
CA ALA A 129 11.23 -1.35 1.26
C ALA A 129 12.47 -0.66 1.86
N ASP A 130 12.25 0.54 2.37
CA ASP A 130 13.23 1.22 3.19
C ASP A 130 13.36 0.56 4.58
N ARG A 131 14.42 0.88 5.32
CA ARG A 131 14.59 0.41 6.70
C ARG A 131 13.77 1.28 7.65
N GLY A 132 12.45 1.15 7.57
CA GLY A 132 11.49 1.79 8.46
C GLY A 132 10.98 0.85 9.55
N SER A 133 10.50 1.40 10.66
CA SER A 133 9.89 0.63 11.77
C SER A 133 8.61 -0.10 11.36
N GLU A 134 7.97 0.32 10.28
CA GLU A 134 6.75 -0.25 9.71
C GLU A 134 7.00 -1.49 8.84
N THR A 135 8.24 -1.73 8.43
CA THR A 135 8.60 -2.77 7.44
C THR A 135 8.94 -4.18 7.96
N PRO A 136 9.31 -4.43 9.24
CA PRO A 136 9.71 -5.77 9.68
C PRO A 136 8.63 -6.85 9.51
N LEU A 137 7.38 -6.52 9.85
CA LEU A 137 6.26 -7.47 9.75
C LEU A 137 5.96 -7.86 8.30
N VAL A 138 5.97 -6.89 7.38
CA VAL A 138 5.75 -7.19 5.95
C VAL A 138 6.91 -7.99 5.36
N ALA A 139 8.15 -7.77 5.83
CA ALA A 139 9.30 -8.57 5.44
C ALA A 139 9.15 -10.04 5.89
N ALA A 140 8.69 -10.26 7.12
CA ALA A 140 8.43 -11.59 7.65
C ALA A 140 7.29 -12.30 6.89
N ALA A 141 6.17 -11.62 6.64
CA ALA A 141 5.05 -12.16 5.86
C ALA A 141 5.47 -12.53 4.43
N HIS A 142 6.23 -11.67 3.75
CA HIS A 142 6.75 -11.95 2.41
C HIS A 142 7.68 -13.18 2.40
N TRP A 143 8.48 -13.34 3.46
CA TRP A 143 9.35 -14.49 3.62
C TRP A 143 8.57 -15.78 3.90
N ASN A 144 7.53 -15.74 4.73
CA ASN A 144 6.65 -16.88 4.96
C ASN A 144 6.00 -17.38 3.67
N PHE A 145 5.50 -16.48 2.81
CA PHE A 145 5.02 -16.88 1.49
C PHE A 145 6.11 -17.48 0.60
N ALA A 146 7.37 -17.04 0.74
CA ALA A 146 8.48 -17.62 0.00
C ALA A 146 8.91 -19.01 0.51
N LEU A 147 8.65 -19.32 1.79
CA LEU A 147 8.87 -20.65 2.37
C LEU A 147 7.76 -21.64 1.99
N ALA A 148 6.51 -21.16 1.96
CA ALA A 148 5.33 -21.97 1.64
C ALA A 148 5.22 -22.33 0.16
N ALA A 149 5.59 -21.42 -0.75
CA ALA A 149 5.55 -21.67 -2.19
C ALA A 149 6.87 -22.26 -2.72
N ASP A 150 6.80 -23.18 -3.70
CA ASP A 150 7.97 -23.53 -4.51
C ASP A 150 8.21 -22.37 -5.48
N GLY A 151 8.95 -21.35 -5.03
CA GLY A 151 9.18 -20.08 -5.74
C GLY A 151 9.89 -20.28 -7.08
N ARG A 152 9.12 -20.70 -8.09
CA ARG A 152 9.59 -21.10 -9.41
C ARG A 152 8.83 -20.31 -10.47
N VAL A 153 9.58 -19.77 -11.42
CA VAL A 153 9.05 -19.09 -12.60
C VAL A 153 9.75 -19.66 -13.82
N GLU A 154 9.00 -19.96 -14.88
CA GLU A 154 9.56 -20.46 -16.13
C GLU A 154 9.40 -19.43 -17.24
N TRP A 155 10.50 -19.21 -17.98
CA TRP A 155 10.48 -18.29 -19.11
C TRP A 155 11.51 -18.71 -20.15
N ASN A 156 11.11 -18.76 -21.43
CA ASN A 156 11.96 -19.14 -22.57
C ASN A 156 12.70 -20.47 -22.35
N GLY A 157 12.02 -21.48 -21.81
CA GLY A 157 12.58 -22.81 -21.55
C GLY A 157 13.59 -22.86 -20.39
N ARG A 158 13.71 -21.78 -19.60
CA ARG A 158 14.54 -21.73 -18.40
C ARG A 158 13.65 -21.64 -17.16
N ALA A 159 13.90 -22.51 -16.19
CA ALA A 159 13.30 -22.43 -14.87
C ALA A 159 14.19 -21.59 -13.93
N PHE A 160 13.59 -20.59 -13.31
CA PHE A 160 14.20 -19.77 -12.27
C PHE A 160 13.64 -20.20 -10.93
N LYS A 161 14.51 -20.40 -9.95
CA LYS A 161 14.12 -20.76 -8.59
C LYS A 161 14.59 -19.69 -7.60
N GLN A 162 13.69 -19.26 -6.74
CA GLN A 162 13.96 -18.32 -5.68
C GLN A 162 14.58 -19.05 -4.49
N GLY A 163 15.58 -18.42 -3.86
CA GLY A 163 16.15 -18.92 -2.62
C GLY A 163 15.17 -18.81 -1.44
N LYS A 164 15.43 -19.58 -0.37
CA LYS A 164 14.59 -19.61 0.83
C LYS A 164 15.04 -18.67 1.94
N ARG A 165 16.12 -17.90 1.78
CA ARG A 165 16.56 -16.94 2.81
C ARG A 165 15.79 -15.64 2.64
N LEU A 166 15.60 -14.87 3.72
CA LEU A 166 14.94 -13.57 3.67
C LEU A 166 15.54 -12.65 2.58
N LYS A 167 16.87 -12.59 2.45
CA LYS A 167 17.55 -11.77 1.43
C LYS A 167 17.26 -12.19 -0.02
N ASP A 168 16.74 -13.40 -0.23
CA ASP A 168 16.45 -13.95 -1.55
C ASP A 168 15.05 -13.55 -2.04
N SER A 169 14.20 -12.98 -1.17
CA SER A 169 12.87 -12.45 -1.49
C SER A 169 12.64 -11.01 -1.01
N TYR A 170 13.34 -10.54 0.01
CA TYR A 170 13.20 -9.20 0.56
C TYR A 170 14.48 -8.36 0.39
N LYS A 171 14.32 -7.12 -0.04
CA LYS A 171 15.39 -6.14 -0.20
C LYS A 171 15.18 -4.96 0.74
N ALA A 172 15.93 -4.93 1.83
CA ALA A 172 16.06 -3.73 2.67
C ALA A 172 17.03 -2.74 2.00
N ALA A 173 16.51 -1.67 1.43
CA ALA A 173 17.29 -0.66 0.72
C ALA A 173 17.33 0.67 1.52
N PRO A 174 18.37 1.51 1.38
CA PRO A 174 18.27 2.91 1.77
C PRO A 174 17.31 3.65 0.81
N SER A 175 16.65 4.72 1.29
CA SER A 175 15.72 5.56 0.50
C SER A 175 16.23 5.93 -0.89
N THR A 176 17.49 6.36 -0.96
CA THR A 176 18.19 6.67 -2.23
C THR A 176 18.21 5.56 -3.29
N LYS A 177 17.88 4.32 -2.92
CA LYS A 177 17.78 3.16 -3.81
C LYS A 177 16.32 2.75 -4.11
N ASN A 178 15.32 3.32 -3.43
CA ASN A 178 13.89 3.17 -3.71
C ASN A 178 13.41 4.14 -4.82
N VAL A 179 14.25 4.32 -5.83
CA VAL A 179 14.16 5.38 -6.84
C VAL A 179 12.83 5.41 -7.62
N LYS A 180 12.12 4.28 -7.73
CA LYS A 180 10.89 4.19 -8.52
C LYS A 180 9.72 4.86 -7.80
N ILE A 181 9.53 4.53 -6.53
CA ILE A 181 8.46 5.08 -5.72
C ILE A 181 8.76 6.53 -5.34
N GLU A 182 10.00 6.88 -5.01
CA GLU A 182 10.40 8.28 -4.79
C GLU A 182 10.12 9.20 -5.99
N LYS A 183 10.42 8.74 -7.22
CA LYS A 183 10.10 9.50 -8.45
C LYS A 183 8.61 9.59 -8.69
N TRP A 184 7.87 8.57 -8.28
CA TRP A 184 6.42 8.58 -8.37
C TRP A 184 5.83 9.58 -7.37
N TRP A 185 6.33 9.62 -6.13
CA TRP A 185 5.99 10.62 -5.13
C TRP A 185 6.25 12.05 -5.60
N GLU A 186 7.42 12.33 -6.20
CA GLU A 186 7.69 13.64 -6.80
C GLU A 186 6.59 14.00 -7.83
N SER A 187 6.18 13.03 -8.66
CA SER A 187 5.14 13.25 -9.65
C SER A 187 3.77 13.51 -9.00
N MET A 188 3.35 12.68 -8.04
CA MET A 188 2.09 12.83 -7.31
C MET A 188 2.02 14.19 -6.60
N LEU A 189 3.08 14.53 -5.85
CA LEU A 189 3.17 15.81 -5.13
C LEU A 189 2.97 16.97 -6.10
N HIS A 190 3.68 16.97 -7.23
CA HIS A 190 3.57 18.07 -8.20
C HIS A 190 2.24 18.14 -8.94
N ILE A 191 1.56 17.00 -9.12
CA ILE A 191 0.39 16.90 -10.00
C ILE A 191 -0.91 17.01 -9.22
N SER A 192 -0.98 16.45 -8.02
CA SER A 192 -2.24 16.28 -7.27
C SER A 192 -2.16 16.80 -5.84
N SER A 193 -1.03 16.66 -5.14
CA SER A 193 -1.00 16.88 -3.68
C SER A 193 -0.40 18.22 -3.25
N ARG A 194 0.32 18.95 -4.12
CA ARG A 194 0.96 20.23 -3.75
C ARG A 194 -0.05 21.27 -3.28
N GLN A 195 -1.20 21.36 -3.94
CA GLN A 195 -2.28 22.26 -3.52
C GLN A 195 -2.72 22.00 -2.07
N TRP A 196 -2.78 20.74 -1.67
CA TRP A 196 -3.18 20.33 -0.32
C TRP A 196 -2.08 20.62 0.71
N VAL A 197 -0.82 20.38 0.34
CA VAL A 197 0.34 20.73 1.17
C VAL A 197 0.40 22.24 1.40
N ASP A 198 0.25 23.03 0.34
CA ASP A 198 0.29 24.49 0.42
C ASP A 198 -0.91 25.01 1.23
N TYR A 199 -2.12 24.48 0.97
CA TYR A 199 -3.35 24.85 1.66
C TYR A 199 -3.32 24.54 3.17
N PHE A 200 -3.02 23.31 3.55
CA PHE A 200 -2.93 22.96 4.97
C PHE A 200 -1.75 23.66 5.65
N GLY A 201 -0.66 23.93 4.91
CA GLY A 201 0.43 24.77 5.37
C GLY A 201 0.04 26.22 5.61
N GLU A 202 -0.92 26.76 4.86
CA GLU A 202 -1.54 28.06 5.13
C GLU A 202 -2.42 28.02 6.38
N LEU A 203 -3.27 27.00 6.55
CA LEU A 203 -4.09 26.87 7.76
C LEU A 203 -3.23 26.87 9.03
N ALA A 204 -2.18 26.06 9.07
CA ALA A 204 -1.29 26.00 10.22
C ALA A 204 -0.55 27.34 10.47
N ARG A 205 -0.13 28.03 9.40
CA ARG A 205 0.60 29.31 9.51
C ARG A 205 -0.30 30.45 10.00
N ASP A 206 -1.56 30.44 9.57
CA ASP A 206 -2.55 31.44 9.94
C ASP A 206 -3.09 31.22 11.37
N GLY A 207 -2.71 30.11 12.03
CA GLY A 207 -3.25 29.72 13.35
C GLY A 207 -4.65 29.10 13.27
N ASP A 208 -5.07 28.71 12.07
CA ASP A 208 -6.37 28.12 11.79
C ASP A 208 -6.36 26.58 11.93
N PHE A 209 -5.22 25.95 12.19
CA PHE A 209 -5.10 24.51 12.45
C PHE A 209 -4.03 24.24 13.51
N ASP A 210 -4.38 23.44 14.51
CA ASP A 210 -3.49 22.84 15.49
C ASP A 210 -3.63 21.31 15.45
N GLY A 211 -2.53 20.63 15.11
CA GLY A 211 -2.50 19.17 15.02
C GLY A 211 -2.65 18.45 16.37
N ASP A 212 -2.48 19.16 17.49
CA ASP A 212 -2.62 18.61 18.84
C ASP A 212 -4.05 18.78 19.40
N MET A 213 -4.89 19.60 18.74
CA MET A 213 -6.29 19.79 19.13
C MET A 213 -7.18 18.66 18.58
N LEU A 214 -7.93 18.01 19.48
CA LEU A 214 -8.87 16.95 19.10
C LEU A 214 -9.93 17.46 18.12
N GLU A 215 -10.38 18.70 18.29
CA GLU A 215 -11.42 19.32 17.47
C GLU A 215 -10.93 19.55 16.04
N ASP A 216 -9.67 19.94 15.88
CA ASP A 216 -9.04 20.08 14.58
C ASP A 216 -8.79 18.73 13.91
N GLN A 217 -8.33 17.73 14.68
CA GLN A 217 -8.20 16.36 14.19
C GLN A 217 -9.55 15.83 13.68
N ILE A 218 -10.63 15.99 14.44
CA ILE A 218 -11.96 15.52 14.02
C ILE A 218 -12.45 16.31 12.80
N ALA A 219 -12.39 17.65 12.84
CA ALA A 219 -12.88 18.50 11.77
C ALA A 219 -12.14 18.27 10.45
N ILE A 220 -10.80 18.12 10.48
CA ILE A 220 -9.99 17.95 9.27
C ILE A 220 -10.29 16.62 8.58
N TYR A 221 -10.45 15.53 9.34
CA TYR A 221 -10.87 14.25 8.76
C TYR A 221 -12.31 14.29 8.24
N ALA A 222 -13.24 14.84 9.00
CA ALA A 222 -14.64 14.90 8.61
C ALA A 222 -14.87 15.65 7.28
N VAL A 223 -14.09 16.71 7.03
CA VAL A 223 -14.23 17.55 5.84
C VAL A 223 -13.39 17.04 4.67
N TYR A 224 -12.12 16.69 4.92
CA TYR A 224 -11.15 16.51 3.84
C TYR A 224 -10.79 15.05 3.55
N GLU A 225 -11.07 14.08 4.44
CA GLU A 225 -10.68 12.68 4.25
C GLU A 225 -11.19 12.12 2.92
N ASP A 226 -12.50 12.19 2.68
CA ASP A 226 -13.13 11.63 1.50
C ASP A 226 -12.71 12.38 0.22
N ILE A 227 -12.55 13.71 0.31
CA ILE A 227 -12.10 14.55 -0.81
C ILE A 227 -10.68 14.18 -1.21
N LEU A 228 -9.76 14.17 -0.24
CA LEU A 228 -8.36 13.90 -0.45
C LEU A 228 -8.16 12.47 -0.95
N ARG A 229 -8.83 11.48 -0.34
CA ARG A 229 -8.83 10.09 -0.82
C ARG A 229 -9.26 10.02 -2.28
N GLN A 230 -10.43 10.57 -2.62
CA GLN A 230 -10.94 10.51 -3.97
C GLN A 230 -9.97 11.16 -4.97
N GLU A 231 -9.45 12.36 -4.68
CA GLU A 231 -8.52 13.04 -5.59
C GLU A 231 -7.20 12.28 -5.79
N LEU A 232 -6.66 11.67 -4.73
CA LEU A 232 -5.43 10.90 -4.82
C LEU A 232 -5.65 9.53 -5.51
N PHE A 233 -6.78 8.87 -5.27
CA PHE A 233 -7.14 7.64 -6.00
C PHE A 233 -7.39 7.92 -7.48
N ASP A 234 -8.10 9.00 -7.82
CA ASP A 234 -8.26 9.45 -9.21
C ASP A 234 -6.91 9.66 -9.91
N PHE A 235 -5.92 10.21 -9.18
CA PHE A 235 -4.56 10.37 -9.69
C PHE A 235 -3.87 9.03 -9.94
N VAL A 236 -4.01 8.06 -9.01
CA VAL A 236 -3.44 6.72 -9.16
C VAL A 236 -4.01 6.02 -10.41
N GLU A 237 -5.32 6.10 -10.64
CA GLU A 237 -5.94 5.54 -11.84
C GLU A 237 -5.45 6.22 -13.12
N ALA A 238 -5.46 7.56 -13.13
CA ALA A 238 -4.96 8.33 -14.27
C ALA A 238 -3.48 8.02 -14.55
N TRP A 239 -2.69 7.80 -13.48
CA TRP A 239 -1.32 7.34 -13.58
C TRP A 239 -1.25 5.93 -14.18
N ASN A 240 -2.00 4.95 -13.70
CA ASN A 240 -1.90 3.60 -14.22
C ASN A 240 -2.26 3.52 -15.73
N LEU A 241 -3.03 4.47 -16.25
CA LEU A 241 -3.47 4.51 -17.65
C LEU A 241 -2.71 5.51 -18.54
N HIS A 242 -1.84 6.34 -17.96
CA HIS A 242 -1.10 7.30 -18.74
C HIS A 242 -0.13 6.59 -19.67
N ARG A 243 0.04 7.10 -20.90
CA ARG A 243 0.99 6.51 -21.83
C ARG A 243 2.40 7.08 -21.61
N ILE A 244 3.31 6.23 -21.13
CA ILE A 244 4.75 6.49 -21.09
C ILE A 244 5.27 6.46 -22.53
N ARG A 245 5.95 7.54 -22.94
CA ARG A 245 6.54 7.64 -24.29
C ARG A 245 7.82 6.84 -24.40
N LEU A 246 8.03 6.25 -25.58
CA LEU A 246 9.28 5.63 -25.97
C LEU A 246 10.42 6.65 -25.90
N GLN A 247 11.50 6.27 -25.21
CA GLN A 247 12.73 7.07 -25.11
C GLN A 247 13.86 6.31 -25.80
N LYS A 248 14.18 6.69 -27.06
CA LYS A 248 15.18 5.99 -27.88
C LYS A 248 16.54 5.83 -27.18
N ASN A 249 16.95 6.83 -26.40
CA ASN A 249 18.24 6.83 -25.69
C ASN A 249 18.18 6.16 -24.31
N ARG A 250 17.05 5.52 -23.95
CA ARG A 250 16.85 4.84 -22.66
C ARG A 250 16.10 3.52 -22.87
N PRO A 251 16.76 2.48 -23.41
CA PRO A 251 16.11 1.20 -23.72
C PRO A 251 15.54 0.49 -22.47
N HIS A 252 16.12 0.73 -21.29
CA HIS A 252 15.64 0.18 -20.00
C HIS A 252 14.31 0.82 -19.51
N VAL A 253 13.82 1.88 -20.17
CA VAL A 253 12.58 2.55 -19.81
C VAL A 253 11.43 1.91 -20.57
N VAL A 254 10.66 1.05 -19.87
CA VAL A 254 9.43 0.47 -20.42
C VAL A 254 8.46 1.59 -20.81
N HIS A 255 7.99 1.53 -22.05
CA HIS A 255 7.04 2.48 -22.64
C HIS A 255 5.66 1.82 -22.73
N GLY A 256 4.60 2.57 -22.99
CA GLY A 256 3.22 2.06 -22.91
C GLY A 256 2.48 2.55 -21.67
N GLN A 257 1.32 1.98 -21.39
CA GLN A 257 0.55 2.32 -20.19
C GLN A 257 1.01 1.42 -19.04
N PRO A 258 1.27 1.94 -17.82
CA PRO A 258 1.66 1.12 -16.69
C PRO A 258 0.77 -0.10 -16.47
N TRP A 259 -0.55 0.09 -16.52
CA TRP A 259 -1.54 -0.98 -16.38
C TRP A 259 -1.38 -2.06 -17.46
N MET A 260 -1.26 -1.66 -18.74
CA MET A 260 -1.03 -2.61 -19.84
C MET A 260 0.32 -3.33 -19.69
N ASN A 261 1.37 -2.62 -19.27
CA ASN A 261 2.71 -3.19 -19.09
C ASN A 261 2.76 -4.18 -17.92
N TYR A 262 1.83 -4.08 -16.97
CA TYR A 262 1.70 -4.96 -15.82
C TYR A 262 0.84 -6.18 -16.13
N HIS A 263 -0.37 -5.98 -16.66
CA HIS A 263 -1.33 -7.06 -16.92
C HIS A 263 -1.12 -7.79 -18.25
N TYR A 264 -0.54 -7.13 -19.24
CA TYR A 264 -0.31 -7.67 -20.58
C TYR A 264 1.12 -7.36 -21.06
N PRO A 265 2.16 -7.81 -20.33
CA PRO A 265 3.54 -7.64 -20.78
C PRO A 265 3.75 -8.40 -22.09
N ASP A 266 4.60 -7.87 -22.95
CA ASP A 266 5.05 -8.56 -24.17
C ASP A 266 5.82 -9.84 -23.79
N PRO A 267 5.30 -11.05 -24.07
CA PRO A 267 5.86 -12.30 -23.56
C PRO A 267 7.25 -12.61 -24.13
N ASP A 268 7.58 -12.08 -25.31
CA ASP A 268 8.90 -12.23 -25.93
C ASP A 268 9.95 -11.36 -25.24
N LYS A 269 9.52 -10.30 -24.55
CA LYS A 269 10.40 -9.27 -23.96
C LYS A 269 10.43 -9.29 -22.44
N ALA A 270 9.36 -9.77 -21.79
CA ALA A 270 9.22 -9.73 -20.35
C ALA A 270 8.45 -10.93 -19.81
N CYS A 271 8.98 -11.49 -18.73
CA CYS A 271 8.32 -12.53 -17.95
C CYS A 271 7.48 -11.90 -16.84
N ASN A 272 6.32 -12.50 -16.52
CA ASN A 272 5.62 -12.20 -15.28
C ASN A 272 6.23 -13.04 -14.13
N TRP A 273 6.78 -12.36 -13.13
CA TRP A 273 7.47 -13.00 -12.00
C TRP A 273 6.58 -13.17 -10.75
N GLY A 274 5.26 -13.04 -10.91
CA GLY A 274 4.31 -13.25 -9.83
C GLY A 274 4.31 -14.70 -9.40
N ILE A 275 4.45 -14.95 -8.11
CA ILE A 275 4.39 -16.29 -7.53
C ILE A 275 3.03 -16.43 -6.83
N PRO A 276 2.22 -17.45 -7.16
CA PRO A 276 0.97 -17.71 -6.45
C PRO A 276 1.22 -17.83 -4.94
N ILE A 277 0.36 -17.20 -4.15
CA ILE A 277 0.41 -17.35 -2.69
C ILE A 277 -0.33 -18.63 -2.27
N ASP A 278 0.09 -19.20 -1.15
CA ASP A 278 -0.70 -20.20 -0.44
C ASP A 278 -1.81 -19.46 0.33
N HIS A 279 -3.06 -19.78 0.02
CA HIS A 279 -4.23 -19.16 0.65
C HIS A 279 -4.40 -19.54 2.14
N SER A 280 -3.92 -20.70 2.57
CA SER A 280 -3.89 -21.09 3.98
C SER A 280 -2.88 -20.23 4.74
N ALA A 281 -1.68 -20.05 4.18
CA ALA A 281 -0.67 -19.18 4.77
C ALA A 281 -1.13 -17.72 4.83
N LEU A 282 -1.88 -17.24 3.82
CA LEU A 282 -2.51 -15.92 3.85
C LEU A 282 -3.51 -15.81 5.01
N ALA A 283 -4.43 -16.78 5.13
CA ALA A 283 -5.45 -16.76 6.17
C ALA A 283 -4.85 -16.78 7.59
N GLU A 284 -3.78 -17.55 7.80
CA GLU A 284 -3.04 -17.57 9.07
C GLU A 284 -2.41 -16.21 9.42
N LEU A 285 -1.87 -15.50 8.42
CA LEU A 285 -1.29 -14.17 8.61
C LEU A 285 -2.35 -13.07 8.77
N GLU A 286 -3.53 -13.23 8.17
CA GLU A 286 -4.62 -12.27 8.27
C GLU A 286 -5.41 -12.39 9.58
N ARG A 287 -5.50 -13.61 10.15
CA ARG A 287 -6.30 -13.89 11.36
C ARG A 287 -5.99 -12.95 12.54
N PRO A 288 -4.73 -12.67 12.93
CA PRO A 288 -4.43 -11.77 14.05
C PRO A 288 -4.81 -10.30 13.77
N LEU A 289 -5.02 -9.95 12.51
CA LEU A 289 -5.31 -8.59 12.06
C LEU A 289 -6.80 -8.38 11.81
N ALA A 290 -7.67 -9.38 12.00
CA ALA A 290 -9.08 -9.36 11.60
C ALA A 290 -9.79 -8.10 12.14
N ASP A 291 -9.65 -7.83 13.43
CA ASP A 291 -10.32 -6.73 14.13
C ASP A 291 -9.64 -5.37 13.97
N ILE A 292 -8.48 -5.31 13.32
CA ILE A 292 -7.73 -4.06 13.14
C ILE A 292 -8.31 -3.26 11.98
N ASP A 293 -9.02 -2.17 12.26
CA ASP A 293 -9.46 -1.24 11.23
C ASP A 293 -8.39 -0.19 10.91
N ILE A 294 -7.89 -0.21 9.68
CA ILE A 294 -6.90 0.75 9.17
C ILE A 294 -7.51 1.85 8.30
N ASN A 295 -8.78 1.70 7.91
CA ASN A 295 -9.44 2.57 6.92
C ASN A 295 -10.24 3.68 7.57
N THR A 296 -10.73 3.48 8.79
CA THR A 296 -11.55 4.45 9.51
C THR A 296 -10.71 5.35 10.41
N CYS A 297 -10.77 6.68 10.21
CA CYS A 297 -10.01 7.66 11.03
C CYS A 297 -10.83 8.27 12.18
N LEU A 298 -12.17 8.21 12.11
CA LEU A 298 -13.07 8.73 13.14
C LEU A 298 -13.98 7.62 13.65
N GLU A 299 -14.30 7.60 14.94
CA GLU A 299 -15.28 6.64 15.43
C GLU A 299 -16.63 6.79 14.69
N PRO A 300 -17.37 5.71 14.42
CA PRO A 300 -18.58 5.75 13.60
C PRO A 300 -19.58 6.82 14.05
N GLU A 301 -19.84 6.93 15.36
CA GLU A 301 -20.75 7.92 15.94
C GLU A 301 -20.24 9.35 15.75
N THR A 302 -18.93 9.55 15.79
CA THR A 302 -18.29 10.85 15.54
C THR A 302 -18.42 11.23 14.07
N LYS A 303 -18.17 10.27 13.16
CA LYS A 303 -18.30 10.46 11.71
C LYS A 303 -19.74 10.81 11.33
N ASP A 304 -20.71 10.10 11.89
CA ASP A 304 -22.13 10.33 11.64
C ASP A 304 -22.60 11.69 12.17
N TRP A 305 -22.19 12.06 13.39
CA TRP A 305 -22.48 13.37 13.96
C TRP A 305 -21.89 14.51 13.10
N CYS A 306 -20.62 14.39 12.71
CA CYS A 306 -19.98 15.40 11.86
C CYS A 306 -20.69 15.53 10.51
N ARG A 307 -21.10 14.40 9.91
CA ARG A 307 -21.86 14.40 8.65
C ARG A 307 -23.19 15.12 8.79
N GLN A 308 -23.94 14.90 9.87
CA GLN A 308 -25.20 15.61 10.12
C GLN A 308 -24.98 17.12 10.19
N VAL A 309 -23.99 17.57 10.97
CA VAL A 309 -23.65 19.01 11.09
C VAL A 309 -23.22 19.60 9.75
N LEU A 310 -22.38 18.89 8.99
CA LEU A 310 -21.96 19.33 7.66
C LEU A 310 -23.13 19.46 6.68
N VAL A 311 -24.09 18.54 6.71
CA VAL A 311 -25.32 18.61 5.91
C VAL A 311 -26.14 19.85 6.28
N GLU A 312 -26.32 20.14 7.58
CA GLU A 312 -27.01 21.35 8.04
C GLU A 312 -26.32 22.64 7.59
N MET A 313 -24.99 22.62 7.48
CA MET A 313 -24.20 23.74 6.97
C MET A 313 -24.28 23.90 5.45
N GLY A 314 -24.89 22.95 4.73
CA GLY A 314 -24.95 22.92 3.27
C GLY A 314 -23.65 22.47 2.62
N PHE A 315 -22.85 21.62 3.30
CA PHE A 315 -21.60 21.08 2.77
C PHE A 315 -21.81 20.27 1.49
N ASP A 316 -22.81 19.39 1.48
CA ASP A 316 -23.10 18.51 0.34
C ASP A 316 -23.43 19.30 -0.92
N ASP A 317 -24.15 20.41 -0.79
CA ASP A 317 -24.46 21.28 -1.92
C ASP A 317 -23.20 21.80 -2.62
N VAL A 318 -22.17 22.13 -1.85
CA VAL A 318 -20.88 22.60 -2.39
C VAL A 318 -20.00 21.43 -2.82
N ALA A 319 -19.90 20.37 -2.03
CA ALA A 319 -19.09 19.19 -2.31
C ALA A 319 -19.56 18.47 -3.60
N LEU A 320 -20.87 18.41 -3.82
CA LEU A 320 -21.49 17.87 -5.05
C LEU A 320 -21.45 18.88 -6.21
N GLY A 321 -21.11 20.13 -5.95
CA GLY A 321 -20.97 21.19 -6.95
C GLY A 321 -22.31 21.78 -7.44
N THR A 322 -23.35 21.68 -6.63
CA THR A 322 -24.65 22.34 -6.87
C THR A 322 -24.61 23.82 -6.51
N GLN A 323 -23.73 24.22 -5.59
CA GLN A 323 -23.41 25.61 -5.25
C GLN A 323 -21.94 25.96 -5.54
N HIS A 324 -21.65 27.25 -5.77
CA HIS A 324 -20.30 27.72 -6.12
C HIS A 324 -19.45 27.96 -4.86
N GLU A 325 -18.27 27.32 -4.77
CA GLU A 325 -17.25 27.67 -3.78
C GLU A 325 -16.48 28.92 -4.28
N PRO A 326 -16.61 30.08 -3.61
CA PRO A 326 -15.94 31.31 -4.03
C PRO A 326 -14.42 31.22 -3.88
N ASP A 327 -13.92 30.48 -2.89
CA ASP A 327 -12.49 30.35 -2.63
C ASP A 327 -11.91 29.08 -3.25
N LYS A 328 -11.40 29.23 -4.48
CA LYS A 328 -10.77 28.12 -5.19
C LYS A 328 -9.41 27.73 -4.62
N LEU A 329 -8.74 28.61 -3.86
CA LEU A 329 -7.42 28.33 -3.31
C LEU A 329 -7.52 27.69 -1.92
N ARG A 330 -8.60 28.00 -1.18
CA ARG A 330 -8.89 27.46 0.16
C ARG A 330 -10.25 26.75 0.14
N PRO A 331 -10.37 25.64 -0.59
CA PRO A 331 -11.64 24.95 -0.74
C PRO A 331 -12.14 24.46 0.64
N PHE A 332 -13.44 24.62 0.89
CA PHE A 332 -14.12 24.16 2.10
C PHE A 332 -13.65 24.73 3.45
N LYS A 333 -12.75 25.73 3.46
CA LYS A 333 -12.26 26.36 4.70
C LYS A 333 -13.39 26.80 5.64
N ARG A 334 -14.47 27.36 5.09
CA ARG A 334 -15.65 27.80 5.86
C ARG A 334 -16.35 26.64 6.59
N PHE A 335 -16.40 25.47 5.98
CA PHE A 335 -17.04 24.29 6.56
C PHE A 335 -16.16 23.67 7.62
N TYR A 336 -14.85 23.62 7.37
CA TYR A 336 -13.87 23.16 8.36
C TYR A 336 -13.89 24.02 9.62
N LEU A 337 -13.76 25.35 9.50
CA LEU A 337 -13.78 26.23 10.68
C LEU A 337 -15.14 26.21 11.39
N GLY A 338 -16.24 26.24 10.64
CA GLY A 338 -17.57 26.19 11.24
C GLY A 338 -17.89 24.85 11.91
N LEU A 339 -17.42 23.73 11.36
CA LEU A 339 -17.55 22.41 11.98
C LEU A 339 -16.71 22.34 13.27
N ARG A 340 -15.47 22.85 13.26
CA ARG A 340 -14.63 22.92 14.45
C ARG A 340 -15.33 23.68 15.58
N ASP A 341 -15.90 24.85 15.29
CA ASP A 341 -16.62 25.64 16.29
C ASP A 341 -17.81 24.87 16.88
N ARG A 342 -18.53 24.09 16.05
CA ARG A 342 -19.61 23.21 16.51
C ARG A 342 -19.11 22.04 17.35
N ILE A 343 -17.97 21.46 17.01
CA ILE A 343 -17.33 20.40 17.78
C ILE A 343 -16.94 20.92 19.16
N ILE A 344 -16.31 22.10 19.24
CA ILE A 344 -15.95 22.74 20.52
C ILE A 344 -17.19 22.90 21.40
N GLN A 345 -18.26 23.50 20.87
CA GLN A 345 -19.51 23.70 21.60
C GLN A 345 -20.13 22.38 22.08
N HIS A 346 -20.10 21.34 21.23
CA HIS A 346 -20.64 20.03 21.56
C HIS A 346 -19.84 19.36 22.69
N ILE A 347 -18.52 19.40 22.63
CA ILE A 347 -17.63 18.87 23.68
C ILE A 347 -17.85 19.61 25.00
N GLU A 348 -17.88 20.95 24.96
CA GLU A 348 -18.14 21.79 26.16
C GLU A 348 -19.51 21.52 26.78
N SER A 349 -20.51 21.18 25.96
CA SER A 349 -21.86 20.86 26.45
C SER A 349 -21.94 19.51 27.18
N GLY A 350 -20.96 18.61 26.98
CA GLY A 350 -20.96 17.26 27.55
C GLY A 350 -22.05 16.32 27.00
N GLN A 351 -22.70 16.69 25.88
CA GLN A 351 -23.73 15.87 25.25
C GLN A 351 -23.16 14.64 24.54
N ARG A 352 -24.01 13.63 24.32
CA ARG A 352 -23.67 12.47 23.48
C ARG A 352 -23.94 12.78 22.00
N PRO A 353 -23.19 12.16 21.06
CA PRO A 353 -22.10 11.21 21.28
C PRO A 353 -20.83 11.89 21.82
N LEU A 354 -19.98 11.13 22.52
CA LEU A 354 -18.64 11.59 22.84
C LEU A 354 -17.82 11.57 21.55
N LEU A 355 -17.41 12.74 21.09
CA LEU A 355 -16.66 12.88 19.84
C LEU A 355 -15.22 12.41 20.05
N ALA A 356 -14.75 11.52 19.19
CA ALA A 356 -13.45 10.88 19.33
C ALA A 356 -12.78 10.64 17.97
N PHE A 357 -11.47 10.90 17.96
CA PHE A 357 -10.56 10.45 16.93
C PHE A 357 -10.19 8.98 17.19
N ARG A 358 -10.23 8.14 16.14
CA ARG A 358 -9.81 6.74 16.27
C ARG A 358 -8.29 6.70 16.30
N LYS A 359 -7.72 6.03 17.30
CA LYS A 359 -6.27 5.87 17.39
C LYS A 359 -5.79 4.87 16.32
N ALA A 360 -4.68 5.21 15.68
CA ALA A 360 -4.01 4.30 14.76
C ALA A 360 -3.66 2.99 15.48
N PRO A 361 -3.78 1.82 14.80
CA PRO A 361 -3.25 0.58 15.33
C PRO A 361 -1.73 0.68 15.41
N THR A 362 -1.23 0.94 16.62
CA THR A 362 0.20 1.00 16.94
C THR A 362 0.71 -0.36 17.38
N GLY A 363 2.02 -0.56 17.30
CA GLY A 363 2.65 -1.82 17.66
C GLY A 363 3.61 -2.29 16.60
N GLY A 364 4.36 -3.33 16.94
CA GLY A 364 5.36 -3.95 16.08
C GLY A 364 5.28 -5.47 16.19
N ILE A 365 6.45 -6.10 16.24
CA ILE A 365 6.55 -7.57 16.31
C ILE A 365 5.86 -8.12 17.56
N ALA A 366 6.16 -7.57 18.75
CA ALA A 366 5.59 -8.05 20.01
C ALA A 366 4.06 -7.94 20.05
N GLU A 367 3.49 -6.86 19.50
CA GLU A 367 2.04 -6.68 19.43
C GLU A 367 1.41 -7.72 18.50
N TYR A 368 2.01 -7.95 17.34
CA TYR A 368 1.54 -8.96 16.40
C TYR A 368 1.62 -10.37 17.00
N GLU A 369 2.69 -10.69 17.74
CA GLU A 369 2.84 -11.98 18.43
C GLU A 369 1.73 -12.19 19.47
N ALA A 370 1.42 -11.17 20.27
CA ALA A 370 0.32 -11.23 21.24
C ALA A 370 -1.04 -11.45 20.56
N LEU A 371 -1.32 -10.71 19.47
CA LEU A 371 -2.53 -10.89 18.66
C LEU A 371 -2.61 -12.29 18.05
N TYR A 372 -1.47 -12.83 17.60
CA TYR A 372 -1.39 -14.16 17.01
C TYR A 372 -1.69 -15.26 18.04
N GLU A 373 -1.15 -15.14 19.25
CA GLU A 373 -1.45 -16.05 20.36
C GLU A 373 -2.94 -16.01 20.73
N GLN A 374 -3.51 -14.80 20.89
CA GLN A 374 -4.91 -14.62 21.22
C GLN A 374 -5.84 -15.20 20.14
N ALA A 375 -5.56 -14.90 18.88
CA ALA A 375 -6.35 -15.39 17.75
C ALA A 375 -6.32 -16.91 17.61
N ASN A 376 -5.16 -17.53 17.88
CA ASN A 376 -5.05 -18.99 17.86
C ASN A 376 -5.77 -19.64 19.04
N GLN A 377 -5.69 -19.06 20.24
CA GLN A 377 -6.46 -19.56 21.38
C GLN A 377 -7.96 -19.53 21.06
N ALA A 378 -8.49 -18.40 20.57
CA ALA A 378 -9.90 -18.28 20.17
C ALA A 378 -10.30 -19.32 19.11
N PHE A 379 -9.46 -19.51 18.08
CA PHE A 379 -9.70 -20.50 17.03
C PHE A 379 -9.76 -21.94 17.55
N TYR A 380 -8.87 -22.33 18.47
CA TYR A 380 -8.90 -23.67 19.09
C TYR A 380 -10.10 -23.86 20.02
N TYR A 381 -10.56 -22.82 20.72
CA TYR A 381 -11.80 -22.88 21.51
C TYR A 381 -13.04 -23.06 20.62
N GLU A 382 -13.14 -22.31 19.51
CA GLU A 382 -14.25 -22.46 18.54
C GLU A 382 -14.28 -23.83 17.85
N LEU A 383 -13.11 -24.44 17.62
CA LEU A 383 -13.00 -25.82 17.11
C LEU A 383 -13.26 -26.87 18.20
N GLY A 384 -12.97 -26.57 19.46
CA GLY A 384 -13.15 -27.48 20.60
C GLY A 384 -14.61 -27.67 21.02
N ASP A 385 -15.50 -26.76 20.63
CA ASP A 385 -16.96 -26.88 20.80
C ASP A 385 -17.64 -27.64 19.65
N ALA A 386 -16.89 -28.07 18.62
CA ALA A 386 -17.36 -29.06 17.66
C ALA A 386 -17.03 -30.47 18.22
N GLU A 387 -18.05 -31.26 18.54
CA GLU A 387 -17.87 -32.63 19.03
C GLU A 387 -16.86 -33.41 18.16
N PRO A 388 -15.88 -34.11 18.77
CA PRO A 388 -14.89 -34.84 18.01
C PRO A 388 -15.54 -36.05 17.35
N THR A 389 -15.66 -36.04 16.02
CA THR A 389 -15.78 -37.29 15.25
C THR A 389 -14.51 -38.11 15.50
N GLU A 390 -14.71 -39.27 16.12
CA GLU A 390 -13.71 -40.27 16.46
C GLU A 390 -12.64 -40.43 15.36
N GLN A 391 -11.38 -40.16 15.72
CA GLN A 391 -10.24 -40.68 14.97
C GLN A 391 -10.04 -42.16 15.36
N PRO A 392 -9.68 -43.05 14.41
CA PRO A 392 -9.48 -44.45 14.74
C PRO A 392 -8.21 -44.60 15.58
N LEU A 393 -8.36 -45.30 16.71
CA LEU A 393 -7.30 -45.78 17.60
C LEU A 393 -6.20 -46.50 16.80
N VAL A 394 -4.99 -45.94 16.82
CA VAL A 394 -3.78 -46.73 16.61
C VAL A 394 -3.37 -47.26 17.98
N GLU A 395 -3.66 -48.54 18.24
CA GLU A 395 -3.17 -49.24 19.44
C GLU A 395 -1.64 -49.24 19.45
N LEU A 396 -1.06 -48.53 20.42
CA LEU A 396 0.32 -48.71 20.85
C LEU A 396 0.34 -49.87 21.86
N GLY A 397 0.83 -51.03 21.41
CA GLY A 397 1.20 -52.12 22.31
C GLY A 397 2.57 -51.85 22.94
N TYR A 398 2.58 -51.56 24.25
CA TYR A 398 3.64 -51.89 25.22
C TYR A 398 3.50 -53.37 25.60
N GLU A 399 4.44 -54.16 26.13
CA GLU A 399 5.85 -54.10 26.54
C GLU A 399 6.21 -55.57 26.84
N ASP A 400 7.47 -55.98 26.62
CA ASP A 400 8.02 -57.22 27.17
C ASP A 400 9.48 -56.95 27.62
N GLU A 401 9.66 -56.52 28.88
CA GLU A 401 10.92 -56.68 29.60
C GLU A 401 11.03 -58.12 30.10
N GLU A 402 11.98 -58.90 29.61
CA GLU A 402 12.53 -60.05 30.35
C GLU A 402 13.98 -60.30 29.92
N GLY A 403 14.89 -60.15 30.87
CA GLY A 403 16.33 -60.32 30.67
C GLY A 403 16.74 -61.77 30.51
N ASN A 404 17.83 -61.98 29.77
CA ASN A 404 18.88 -62.93 30.13
C ASN A 404 20.15 -62.70 29.32
N ASP A 405 21.27 -62.72 30.03
CA ASP A 405 22.64 -62.80 29.52
C ASP A 405 22.86 -64.12 28.77
N ILE A 406 23.54 -64.07 27.61
CA ILE A 406 24.40 -65.18 27.14
C ILE A 406 25.69 -64.61 26.56
N GLU A 407 26.80 -65.11 27.10
CA GLU A 407 28.20 -64.88 26.76
C GLU A 407 28.59 -65.36 25.35
N GLY A 408 29.59 -64.69 24.75
CA GLY A 408 30.80 -65.40 24.30
C GLY A 408 31.09 -65.58 22.80
N ILE A 409 32.40 -65.47 22.48
CA ILE A 409 33.17 -65.98 21.32
C ILE A 409 33.38 -64.93 20.20
N SER A 410 34.44 -64.10 20.27
CA SER A 410 35.86 -64.29 19.84
C SER A 410 36.06 -64.23 18.31
N ASP A 411 36.75 -63.18 17.84
CA ASP A 411 38.11 -63.21 17.25
C ASP A 411 38.10 -63.58 15.76
N ASP A 412 38.51 -62.68 14.85
CA ASP A 412 39.92 -62.53 14.43
C ASP A 412 40.06 -61.83 13.07
N GLU A 413 41.19 -61.11 12.91
CA GLU A 413 41.96 -60.75 11.70
C GLU A 413 41.27 -60.16 10.44
N GLY A 414 41.77 -59.15 9.74
CA GLY A 414 43.07 -58.49 9.74
C GLY A 414 43.28 -57.77 8.38
N ALA A 415 44.16 -56.75 8.43
CA ALA A 415 45.00 -56.21 7.34
C ALA A 415 44.37 -55.48 6.12
N GLU A 416 44.37 -54.15 6.22
CA GLU A 416 45.29 -53.24 5.51
C GLU A 416 45.84 -53.55 4.09
N ILE A 417 45.71 -52.51 3.24
CA ILE A 417 46.74 -51.89 2.37
C ILE A 417 46.80 -52.28 0.86
N SER A 418 46.49 -51.24 0.06
CA SER A 418 47.11 -50.76 -1.20
C SER A 418 47.02 -51.64 -2.46
N ASP A 419 47.06 -51.13 -3.70
CA ASP A 419 47.63 -49.91 -4.25
C ASP A 419 46.97 -49.58 -5.62
N GLU A 420 47.12 -48.31 -6.00
CA GLU A 420 47.36 -47.80 -7.36
C GLU A 420 46.28 -47.87 -8.47
N GLU A 421 45.74 -46.66 -8.75
CA GLU A 421 45.54 -45.98 -10.05
C GLU A 421 46.51 -46.39 -11.21
N PRO A 422 46.35 -45.90 -12.47
CA PRO A 422 45.40 -44.89 -12.98
C PRO A 422 44.73 -45.23 -14.33
N GLU A 423 43.57 -44.61 -14.60
CA GLU A 423 43.34 -43.57 -15.63
C GLU A 423 41.90 -43.03 -15.56
#